data_AF-A0A165RHE1-F1
#
_entry.id   AF-A0A165RHE1-F1
#
_cell.length_a   1.000
_cell.length_b   1.000
_cell.length_c   1.000
_cell.angle_alpha   90.00
_cell.angle_beta   90.00
_cell.angle_gamma   90.00
#
_symmetry.space_group_name_H-M   'P 1'
#
loop_
_entity.id
_entity.type
_entity.pdbx_description
1 polymer ?
#
loop_
_entity_poly.entity_id
_entity_poly.type
_entity_poly.pdbx_seq_one_letter_code
_entity_poly.pdbx_strand_id
1 'polypeptide(L)'
;MSMIIVHDRRFRVFYSGPKSSLLPGCMSVLAKCVGICDFSYLAHFIIFLCWWVVLVPSVFFARSRISLREWEATLKPWASRVDNGRGVPFEIGTKAQFKSDAKKAFGLTNKEIASLPYMGFAGSGKTIYRLTDCKAIADRKRKALRMDAFDYPAREIMAPTQPKAIWGLSLANFLGEPDHTLTVKGTSLTSLSGRREGYGMGCTDRMAAVAIERRDLHVSSTVTLSPTS
;
A
#
# COMPACT_ATOMS: atom_id res chain seq x y z
N MET A 1 -11.41 -29.82 -18.20
CA MET A 1 -11.30 -28.66 -19.10
C MET A 1 -10.54 -27.57 -18.37
N SER A 2 -9.30 -27.31 -18.78
CA SER A 2 -8.46 -26.30 -18.17
C SER A 2 -8.67 -24.99 -18.93
N MET A 3 -9.22 -23.97 -18.26
CA MET A 3 -9.47 -22.66 -18.85
C MET A 3 -8.28 -21.75 -18.56
N ILE A 4 -7.51 -21.42 -19.61
CA ILE A 4 -6.41 -20.46 -19.52
C ILE A 4 -7.00 -19.09 -19.84
N ILE A 5 -7.21 -18.26 -18.81
CA ILE A 5 -7.59 -16.85 -18.99
C ILE A 5 -6.31 -16.04 -19.10
N VAL A 6 -5.99 -15.54 -20.29
CA VAL A 6 -4.86 -14.65 -20.51
C VAL A 6 -5.33 -13.22 -20.31
N HIS A 7 -5.08 -12.66 -19.12
CA HIS A 7 -5.15 -11.21 -18.92
C HIS A 7 -3.71 -10.66 -18.84
N ASP A 8 -3.40 -9.85 -19.84
CA ASP A 8 -2.30 -8.87 -19.92
C ASP A 8 -0.94 -9.27 -19.27
N ARG A 9 -0.03 -9.77 -20.12
CA ARG A 9 1.44 -9.92 -19.94
C ARG A 9 2.00 -10.47 -18.63
N ARG A 10 1.19 -11.07 -17.75
CA ARG A 10 1.64 -11.89 -16.62
C ARG A 10 0.92 -13.23 -16.66
N PHE A 11 1.64 -14.27 -17.08
CA PHE A 11 1.19 -15.65 -16.94
C PHE A 11 1.10 -16.01 -15.45
N ARG A 12 -0.10 -15.92 -14.87
CA ARG A 12 -0.42 -16.62 -13.63
C ARG A 12 -1.22 -17.86 -13.98
N VAL A 13 -0.56 -19.02 -13.92
CA VAL A 13 -1.24 -20.31 -14.05
C VAL A 13 -1.89 -20.62 -12.69
N PHE A 14 -3.21 -20.45 -12.61
CA PHE A 14 -3.98 -20.88 -11.46
C PHE A 14 -4.46 -22.31 -11.66
N TYR A 15 -3.83 -23.26 -10.96
CA TYR A 15 -4.37 -24.61 -10.82
C TYR A 15 -5.44 -24.60 -9.72
N SER A 16 -6.69 -24.35 -10.13
CA SER A 16 -7.86 -24.67 -9.32
C SER A 16 -8.17 -26.15 -9.52
N GLY A 17 -7.52 -27.01 -8.74
CA GLY A 17 -7.81 -28.43 -8.67
C GLY A 17 -8.35 -28.81 -7.29
N PRO A 18 -9.34 -29.71 -7.18
CA PRO A 18 -9.76 -30.26 -5.90
C PRO A 18 -8.58 -30.96 -5.23
N LYS A 19 -8.41 -30.72 -3.92
CA LYS A 19 -7.46 -31.43 -3.08
C LYS A 19 -7.92 -32.89 -2.96
N SER A 20 -7.49 -33.73 -3.90
CA SER A 20 -7.66 -35.18 -3.79
C SER A 20 -6.40 -35.88 -4.28
N SER A 21 -5.70 -36.46 -3.32
CA SER A 21 -5.05 -37.77 -3.40
C SER A 21 -4.48 -38.23 -4.75
N LEU A 22 -3.14 -38.38 -4.77
CA LEU A 22 -2.42 -39.51 -5.35
C LEU A 22 -3.02 -40.12 -6.63
N LEU A 23 -2.60 -39.64 -7.80
CA LEU A 23 -2.64 -40.44 -9.02
C LEU A 23 -1.35 -40.28 -9.85
N PRO A 24 -0.59 -41.36 -10.09
CA PRO A 24 0.50 -41.40 -11.05
C PRO A 24 -0.09 -41.61 -12.46
N GLY A 25 -0.31 -40.54 -13.21
CA GLY A 25 -0.98 -40.68 -14.52
C GLY A 25 -0.65 -39.64 -15.60
N CYS A 26 0.10 -38.58 -15.30
CA CYS A 26 0.26 -37.46 -16.22
C CYS A 26 1.55 -37.50 -17.09
N MET A 27 2.17 -38.67 -17.27
CA MET A 27 3.37 -38.83 -18.12
C MET A 27 3.07 -39.36 -19.53
N SER A 28 1.83 -39.75 -19.85
CA SER A 28 1.54 -40.58 -21.03
C SER A 28 1.17 -39.82 -22.31
N VAL A 29 1.08 -38.48 -22.30
CA VAL A 29 0.66 -37.71 -23.49
C VAL A 29 1.85 -37.17 -24.31
N LEU A 30 3.08 -37.25 -23.81
CA LEU A 30 4.27 -36.85 -24.58
C LEU A 30 4.84 -37.98 -25.49
N ALA A 31 4.33 -39.21 -25.38
CA ALA A 31 4.94 -40.37 -26.04
C ALA A 31 4.51 -40.62 -27.50
N LYS A 32 3.58 -39.84 -28.07
CA LYS A 32 3.06 -40.09 -29.44
C LYS A 32 3.60 -39.18 -30.55
N CYS A 33 4.57 -38.31 -30.26
CA CYS A 33 5.21 -37.47 -31.29
C CYS A 33 6.68 -37.85 -31.59
N VAL A 34 7.19 -38.95 -31.02
CA VAL A 34 8.58 -39.40 -31.21
C VAL A 34 8.65 -40.40 -32.38
N GLY A 35 8.32 -39.94 -33.58
CA GLY A 35 8.32 -40.78 -34.79
C GLY A 35 9.44 -40.47 -35.78
N ILE A 36 9.86 -39.21 -35.94
CA ILE A 36 10.72 -38.80 -37.07
C ILE A 36 11.59 -37.59 -36.72
N CYS A 37 12.17 -37.53 -35.52
CA CYS A 37 13.12 -36.46 -35.19
C CYS A 37 14.39 -37.07 -34.59
N ASP A 38 15.51 -36.86 -35.28
CA ASP A 38 16.84 -37.28 -34.87
C ASP A 38 17.11 -36.97 -33.39
N PHE A 39 17.53 -37.99 -32.66
CA PHE A 39 17.81 -37.95 -31.21
C PHE A 39 18.77 -36.82 -30.81
N SER A 40 19.62 -36.37 -31.75
CA SER A 40 20.55 -35.25 -31.59
C SER A 40 19.86 -33.89 -31.32
N TYR A 41 18.65 -33.65 -31.81
CA TYR A 41 17.95 -32.38 -31.56
C TYR A 41 17.33 -32.32 -30.16
N LEU A 42 16.91 -33.45 -29.62
CA LEU A 42 16.25 -33.51 -28.32
C LEU A 42 17.21 -33.17 -27.16
N ALA A 43 18.46 -33.63 -27.26
CA ALA A 43 19.51 -33.32 -26.28
C ALA A 43 19.83 -31.81 -26.25
N HIS A 44 19.99 -31.18 -27.43
CA HIS A 44 20.21 -29.74 -27.51
C HIS A 44 19.02 -28.94 -26.99
N PHE A 45 17.79 -29.38 -27.27
CA PHE A 45 16.59 -28.71 -26.79
C PHE A 45 16.42 -28.78 -25.25
N ILE A 46 16.72 -29.92 -24.64
CA ILE A 46 16.68 -30.08 -23.17
C ILE A 46 17.78 -29.24 -22.51
N ILE A 47 19.00 -29.24 -23.05
CA ILE A 47 20.09 -28.39 -22.54
C ILE A 47 19.71 -26.91 -22.67
N PHE A 48 19.14 -26.50 -23.80
CA PHE A 48 18.69 -25.13 -24.04
C PHE A 48 17.57 -24.72 -23.08
N LEU A 49 16.57 -25.59 -22.85
CA LEU A 49 15.51 -25.36 -21.87
C LEU A 49 16.06 -25.28 -20.44
N CYS A 50 17.00 -26.17 -20.07
CA CYS A 50 17.61 -26.16 -18.75
C CYS A 50 18.43 -24.88 -18.53
N TRP A 51 19.17 -24.44 -19.55
CA TRP A 51 19.92 -23.19 -19.53
C TRP A 51 18.98 -21.96 -19.44
N TRP A 52 17.88 -21.96 -20.19
CA TRP A 52 16.91 -20.86 -20.20
C TRP A 52 16.12 -20.78 -18.89
N VAL A 53 15.70 -21.92 -18.33
CA VAL A 53 14.97 -21.97 -17.05
C VAL A 53 15.87 -21.59 -15.87
N VAL A 54 17.18 -21.86 -15.92
CA VAL A 54 18.09 -21.57 -14.80
C VAL A 54 18.76 -20.19 -14.90
N LEU A 55 19.20 -19.75 -16.09
CA LEU A 55 19.88 -18.46 -16.24
C LEU A 55 18.94 -17.26 -16.35
N VAL A 56 17.79 -17.38 -17.02
CA VAL A 56 16.91 -16.21 -17.24
C VAL A 56 16.37 -15.64 -15.92
N PRO A 57 15.94 -16.45 -14.92
CA PRO A 57 15.51 -15.90 -13.63
C PRO A 57 16.64 -15.20 -12.88
N SER A 58 17.87 -15.71 -13.01
CA SER A 58 19.05 -15.21 -12.27
C SER A 58 19.44 -13.79 -12.69
N VAL A 59 19.41 -13.49 -13.99
CA VAL A 59 19.74 -12.16 -14.52
C VAL A 59 18.65 -11.13 -14.19
N PHE A 60 17.38 -11.54 -14.21
CA PHE A 60 16.25 -10.66 -13.88
C PHE A 60 16.27 -10.24 -12.40
N PHE A 61 16.69 -11.13 -11.51
CA PHE A 61 16.75 -10.87 -10.07
C PHE A 61 17.92 -9.96 -9.66
N ALA A 62 19.02 -9.91 -10.42
CA ALA A 62 20.15 -9.04 -10.12
C ALA A 62 19.81 -7.56 -10.41
N ARG A 63 19.12 -7.29 -11.52
CA ARG A 63 18.76 -5.92 -11.93
C ARG A 63 17.79 -5.23 -10.96
N SER A 64 16.85 -5.97 -10.39
CA SER A 64 15.89 -5.44 -9.41
C SER A 64 16.57 -5.04 -8.10
N ARG A 65 17.63 -5.75 -7.68
CA ARG A 65 18.37 -5.41 -6.45
C ARG A 65 19.18 -4.12 -6.58
N ILE A 66 19.80 -3.87 -7.73
CA ILE A 66 20.59 -2.65 -7.97
C ILE A 66 19.68 -1.42 -7.96
N SER A 67 18.61 -1.45 -8.76
CA SER A 67 17.63 -0.36 -8.81
C SER A 67 16.95 -0.10 -7.47
N LEU A 68 16.69 -1.13 -6.67
CA LEU A 68 16.15 -0.99 -5.32
C LEU A 68 17.16 -0.34 -4.36
N ARG A 69 18.45 -0.66 -4.47
CA ARG A 69 19.50 -0.01 -3.67
C ARG A 69 19.68 1.46 -4.04
N GLU A 70 19.70 1.77 -5.33
CA GLU A 70 19.75 3.14 -5.84
C GLU A 70 18.54 3.93 -5.34
N TRP A 71 17.34 3.35 -5.43
CA TRP A 71 16.14 3.93 -4.88
C TRP A 71 16.24 4.18 -3.37
N GLU A 72 16.67 3.18 -2.59
CA GLU A 72 16.84 3.33 -1.14
C GLU A 72 17.87 4.42 -0.78
N ALA A 73 18.92 4.60 -1.59
CA ALA A 73 19.90 5.66 -1.40
C ALA A 73 19.32 7.06 -1.64
N THR A 74 18.26 7.19 -2.43
CA THR A 74 17.55 8.48 -2.60
C THR A 74 16.70 8.87 -1.40
N LEU A 75 16.40 7.92 -0.50
CA LEU A 75 15.54 8.16 0.65
C LEU A 75 16.34 8.82 1.77
N LYS A 76 16.00 10.07 2.06
CA LYS A 76 16.48 10.76 3.25
C LYS A 76 15.52 10.47 4.40
N PRO A 77 16.01 10.02 5.57
CA PRO A 77 15.14 9.87 6.73
C PRO A 77 14.53 11.22 7.07
N TRP A 78 13.27 11.21 7.47
CA TRP A 78 12.58 12.43 7.82
C TRP A 78 13.11 12.94 9.16
N ALA A 79 13.80 14.07 9.14
CA ALA A 79 14.21 14.78 10.34
C ALA A 79 13.01 15.60 10.83
N SER A 80 12.44 15.21 11.99
CA SER A 80 11.45 16.05 12.65
C SER A 80 12.07 17.40 12.92
N ARG A 81 11.48 18.47 12.37
CA ARG A 81 11.88 19.85 12.71
C ARG A 81 11.49 20.24 14.13
N VAL A 82 10.58 19.48 14.74
CA VAL A 82 10.03 19.75 16.06
C VAL A 82 10.71 18.81 17.06
N ASP A 83 11.31 19.38 18.10
CA ASP A 83 12.04 18.67 19.15
C ASP A 83 11.15 17.69 19.95
N ASN A 84 9.84 17.87 19.87
CA ASN A 84 8.86 17.17 20.70
C ASN A 84 8.68 15.69 20.35
N GLY A 85 9.34 15.16 19.31
CA GLY A 85 9.24 13.75 18.89
C GLY A 85 7.84 13.31 18.40
N ARG A 86 6.84 14.19 18.45
CA ARG A 86 5.44 13.94 18.04
C ARG A 86 5.21 14.20 16.55
N GLY A 87 6.21 14.69 15.85
CA GLY A 87 6.15 14.98 14.43
C GLY A 87 5.29 16.20 14.07
N VAL A 88 4.67 16.18 12.90
CA VAL A 88 3.94 17.32 12.33
C VAL A 88 2.44 17.16 12.54
N PRO A 89 1.75 18.15 13.14
CA PRO A 89 0.30 18.10 13.26
C PRO A 89 -0.36 18.11 11.88
N PHE A 90 -1.38 17.29 11.70
CA PHE A 90 -2.15 17.23 10.46
C PHE A 90 -3.41 18.08 10.56
N GLU A 91 -3.81 18.67 9.44
CA GLU A 91 -5.04 19.46 9.36
C GLU A 91 -6.27 18.57 9.57
N ILE A 92 -7.34 19.16 10.12
CA ILE A 92 -8.61 18.46 10.32
C ILE A 92 -9.17 18.03 8.96
N GLY A 93 -9.68 16.79 8.88
CA GLY A 93 -10.14 16.20 7.63
C GLY A 93 -9.05 15.48 6.82
N THR A 94 -7.77 15.57 7.24
CA THR A 94 -6.69 14.81 6.59
C THR A 94 -6.94 13.31 6.73
N LYS A 95 -6.87 12.61 5.59
CA LYS A 95 -6.88 11.14 5.53
C LYS A 95 -5.51 10.59 5.87
N ALA A 96 -5.45 9.70 6.86
CA ALA A 96 -4.21 9.12 7.35
C ALA A 96 -4.34 7.62 7.58
N GLN A 97 -3.20 6.95 7.67
CA GLN A 97 -3.12 5.51 7.95
C GLN A 97 -2.03 5.21 8.98
N PHE A 98 -2.20 4.11 9.71
CA PHE A 98 -1.13 3.58 10.56
C PHE A 98 0.00 2.98 9.74
N LYS A 99 1.18 2.86 10.36
CA LYS A 99 2.37 2.25 9.76
C LYS A 99 2.09 0.88 9.13
N SER A 100 1.41 -0.02 9.84
CA SER A 100 1.12 -1.38 9.36
C SER A 100 0.27 -1.38 8.09
N ASP A 101 -0.75 -0.52 8.08
CA ASP A 101 -1.73 -0.45 6.99
C ASP A 101 -1.11 0.21 5.77
N ALA A 102 -0.31 1.27 5.96
CA ALA A 102 0.45 1.89 4.89
C ALA A 102 1.41 0.90 4.20
N LYS A 103 2.09 0.03 4.97
CA LYS A 103 2.95 -1.03 4.39
C LYS A 103 2.15 -1.99 3.54
N LYS A 104 0.99 -2.42 4.03
CA LYS A 104 0.15 -3.41 3.36
C LYS A 104 -0.52 -2.83 2.11
N ALA A 105 -1.07 -1.62 2.21
CA ALA A 105 -1.83 -0.96 1.15
C ALA A 105 -0.92 -0.46 0.00
N PHE A 106 0.24 0.11 0.33
CA PHE A 106 1.14 0.73 -0.65
C PHE A 106 2.40 -0.08 -0.94
N GLY A 107 2.64 -1.21 -0.27
CA GLY A 107 3.87 -2.00 -0.47
C GLY A 107 5.14 -1.27 -0.05
N LEU A 108 5.05 -0.38 0.95
CA LEU A 108 6.16 0.44 1.41
C LEU A 108 7.06 -0.31 2.40
N THR A 109 8.36 -0.06 2.33
CA THR A 109 9.36 -0.59 3.26
C THR A 109 9.44 0.29 4.52
N ASN A 110 10.07 -0.23 5.57
CA ASN A 110 10.25 0.53 6.81
C ASN A 110 11.11 1.80 6.59
N LYS A 111 12.08 1.75 5.67
CA LYS A 111 12.94 2.89 5.33
C LYS A 111 12.15 3.99 4.61
N GLU A 112 11.29 3.59 3.68
CA GLU A 112 10.39 4.51 2.96
C GLU A 112 9.43 5.21 3.93
N ILE A 113 8.86 4.47 4.88
CA ILE A 113 7.98 5.06 5.89
C ILE A 113 8.73 6.00 6.83
N ALA A 114 9.99 5.69 7.18
CA ALA A 114 10.82 6.58 7.99
C ALA A 114 11.20 7.88 7.27
N SER A 115 11.07 7.94 5.94
CA SER A 115 11.27 9.17 5.15
C SER A 115 10.03 10.07 5.08
N LEU A 116 8.88 9.62 5.59
CA LEU A 116 7.63 10.35 5.55
C LEU A 116 7.43 11.22 6.81
N PRO A 117 6.78 12.39 6.66
CA PRO A 117 6.21 13.10 7.80
C PRO A 117 5.19 12.21 8.51
N TYR A 118 5.27 12.18 9.84
CA TYR A 118 4.31 11.46 10.67
C TYR A 118 3.73 12.38 11.74
N MET A 119 2.57 11.99 12.26
CA MET A 119 1.97 12.54 13.46
C MET A 119 1.89 11.43 14.51
N GLY A 120 2.48 11.67 15.68
CA GLY A 120 2.39 10.81 16.85
C GLY A 120 1.27 11.27 17.79
N PHE A 121 0.72 10.34 18.58
CA PHE A 121 -0.28 10.65 19.60
C PHE A 121 0.34 10.84 20.97
N ALA A 122 -0.25 11.71 21.79
CA ALA A 122 0.14 11.86 23.18
C ALA A 122 -0.07 10.53 23.93
N GLY A 123 0.95 10.06 24.66
CA GLY A 123 0.85 8.85 25.47
C GLY A 123 0.75 7.53 24.69
N SER A 124 0.84 7.55 23.36
CA SER A 124 0.84 6.35 22.52
C SER A 124 2.06 6.31 21.61
N GLY A 125 2.70 5.14 21.51
CA GLY A 125 3.77 4.90 20.53
C GLY A 125 3.28 4.74 19.08
N LYS A 126 1.98 4.97 18.84
CA LYS A 126 1.40 4.88 17.50
C LYS A 126 1.69 6.15 16.70
N THR A 127 2.01 5.97 15.42
CA THR A 127 2.21 7.03 14.45
C THR A 127 1.27 6.84 13.27
N ILE A 128 0.77 7.96 12.73
CA ILE A 128 -0.01 7.98 11.50
C ILE A 128 0.70 8.79 10.42
N TYR A 129 0.45 8.40 9.19
CA TYR A 129 1.06 8.94 7.97
C TYR A 129 -0.04 9.45 7.05
N ARG A 130 0.18 10.59 6.39
CA ARG A 130 -0.79 11.15 5.44
C ARG A 130 -0.92 10.22 4.23
N LEU A 131 -2.16 9.95 3.82
CA LEU A 131 -2.44 9.08 2.68
C LEU A 131 -1.84 9.63 1.38
N THR A 132 -1.86 10.96 1.22
CA THR A 132 -1.28 11.68 0.07
C THR A 132 0.22 11.41 -0.07
N ASP A 133 0.94 11.40 1.05
CA ASP A 133 2.39 11.29 1.04
C ASP A 133 2.81 9.83 0.82
N CYS A 134 2.06 8.87 1.40
CA CYS A 134 2.22 7.45 1.10
C CYS A 134 2.00 7.18 -0.40
N LYS A 135 0.95 7.74 -1.01
CA LYS A 135 0.69 7.65 -2.45
C LYS A 135 1.83 8.26 -3.27
N ALA A 136 2.28 9.46 -2.91
CA ALA A 136 3.35 10.15 -3.63
C ALA A 136 4.67 9.35 -3.63
N ILE A 137 5.04 8.73 -2.51
CA ILE A 137 6.21 7.84 -2.45
C ILE A 137 6.00 6.58 -3.29
N ALA A 138 4.83 5.94 -3.20
CA ALA A 138 4.53 4.74 -3.96
C ALA A 138 4.57 5.01 -5.48
N ASP A 139 4.05 6.15 -5.93
CA ASP A 139 4.10 6.59 -7.33
C ASP A 139 5.52 6.92 -7.77
N ARG A 140 6.30 7.60 -6.93
CA ARG A 140 7.72 7.88 -7.20
C ARG A 140 8.54 6.59 -7.30
N LYS A 141 8.26 5.61 -6.43
CA LYS A 141 8.89 4.27 -6.46
C LYS A 141 8.54 3.50 -7.72
N ARG A 142 7.28 3.52 -8.12
CA ARG A 142 6.80 2.91 -9.37
C ARG A 142 7.49 3.53 -10.59
N LYS A 143 7.64 4.87 -10.60
CA LYS A 143 8.35 5.58 -11.68
C LYS A 143 9.83 5.19 -11.75
N ALA A 144 10.48 5.00 -10.60
CA ALA A 144 11.89 4.62 -10.51
C ALA A 144 12.15 3.14 -10.89
N LEU A 145 11.33 2.21 -10.38
CA LEU A 145 11.53 0.77 -10.57
C LEU A 145 10.89 0.21 -11.85
N ARG A 146 10.09 1.03 -12.57
CA ARG A 146 9.20 0.66 -13.67
C ARG A 146 7.99 -0.16 -13.20
N MET A 147 6.91 -0.11 -13.99
CA MET A 147 5.63 -0.74 -13.62
C MET A 147 5.72 -2.26 -13.46
N ASP A 148 6.64 -2.89 -14.18
CA ASP A 148 6.77 -4.36 -14.19
C ASP A 148 7.34 -4.89 -12.87
N ALA A 149 8.15 -4.08 -12.17
CA ALA A 149 8.84 -4.48 -10.95
C ALA A 149 8.08 -4.11 -9.67
N PHE A 150 7.29 -3.03 -9.70
CA PHE A 150 6.57 -2.56 -8.52
C PHE A 150 5.15 -2.09 -8.87
N ASP A 151 4.17 -2.77 -8.28
CA ASP A 151 2.76 -2.38 -8.33
C ASP A 151 2.14 -2.54 -6.94
N TYR A 152 1.12 -1.74 -6.63
CA TYR A 152 0.53 -1.70 -5.30
C TYR A 152 -1.01 -1.69 -5.36
N PRO A 153 -1.70 -2.43 -4.48
CA PRO A 153 -3.15 -2.68 -4.58
C PRO A 153 -3.98 -1.42 -4.35
N ALA A 154 -3.53 -0.50 -3.48
CA ALA A 154 -4.27 0.73 -3.20
C ALA A 154 -4.45 1.63 -4.44
N ARG A 155 -3.64 1.45 -5.50
CA ARG A 155 -3.79 2.23 -6.73
C ARG A 155 -5.12 1.96 -7.42
N GLU A 156 -5.57 0.70 -7.45
CA GLU A 156 -6.83 0.32 -8.09
C GLU A 156 -8.02 0.96 -7.37
N ILE A 157 -7.91 1.08 -6.04
CA ILE A 157 -8.93 1.68 -5.18
C ILE A 157 -8.93 3.20 -5.33
N MET A 158 -7.75 3.84 -5.36
CA MET A 158 -7.60 5.30 -5.42
C MET A 158 -7.67 5.88 -6.84
N ALA A 159 -7.53 5.06 -7.88
CA ALA A 159 -7.83 5.50 -9.23
C ALA A 159 -9.32 5.85 -9.28
N PRO A 160 -9.71 6.98 -9.90
CA PRO A 160 -11.11 7.32 -10.10
C PRO A 160 -11.72 6.29 -11.04
N THR A 161 -12.10 5.15 -10.47
CA THR A 161 -12.82 4.10 -11.16
C THR A 161 -14.19 4.68 -11.39
N GLN A 162 -14.61 4.74 -12.66
CA GLN A 162 -15.99 5.09 -13.00
C GLN A 162 -16.93 4.35 -12.04
N PRO A 163 -18.00 5.00 -11.55
CA PRO A 163 -18.85 4.45 -10.51
C PRO A 163 -19.35 3.07 -10.93
N LYS A 164 -18.66 2.03 -10.44
CA LYS A 164 -18.98 0.66 -10.77
C LYS A 164 -20.10 0.30 -9.82
N ALA A 165 -21.33 0.33 -10.31
CA ALA A 165 -22.53 -0.02 -9.58
C ALA A 165 -22.48 -1.52 -9.20
N ILE A 166 -21.68 -1.84 -8.18
CA ILE A 166 -21.57 -3.19 -7.63
C ILE A 166 -22.27 -3.15 -6.29
N TRP A 167 -23.47 -3.72 -6.26
CA TRP A 167 -24.23 -3.95 -5.05
C TRP A 167 -23.44 -4.90 -4.13
N GLY A 168 -23.12 -4.47 -2.91
CA GLY A 168 -22.47 -5.31 -1.88
C GLY A 168 -21.02 -4.98 -1.50
N LEU A 169 -20.43 -3.90 -2.01
CA LEU A 169 -19.11 -3.42 -1.54
C LEU A 169 -19.23 -2.43 -0.37
N SER A 170 -18.27 -2.51 0.56
CA SER A 170 -18.12 -1.57 1.69
C SER A 170 -18.11 -0.11 1.21
N LEU A 171 -18.78 0.79 1.93
CA LEU A 171 -18.86 2.23 1.62
C LEU A 171 -17.47 2.88 1.43
N ALA A 172 -16.45 2.39 2.13
CA ALA A 172 -15.07 2.86 1.99
C ALA A 172 -14.50 2.62 0.56
N ASN A 173 -14.79 1.46 -0.03
CA ASN A 173 -14.36 1.14 -1.39
C ASN A 173 -15.09 2.01 -2.42
N PHE A 174 -16.33 2.41 -2.13
CA PHE A 174 -17.08 3.32 -3.00
C PHE A 174 -16.48 4.73 -3.04
N LEU A 175 -15.92 5.19 -1.92
CA LEU A 175 -15.22 6.48 -1.83
C LEU A 175 -13.81 6.46 -2.44
N GLY A 176 -13.38 5.32 -3.01
CA GLY A 176 -12.04 5.14 -3.54
C GLY A 176 -10.96 5.22 -2.46
N GLU A 177 -11.31 4.86 -1.22
CA GLU A 177 -10.40 4.90 -0.09
C GLU A 177 -9.91 3.49 0.26
N PRO A 178 -8.59 3.29 0.40
CA PRO A 178 -8.07 2.02 0.89
C PRO A 178 -8.61 1.69 2.28
N ASP A 179 -8.74 0.40 2.57
CA ASP A 179 -9.17 -0.11 3.88
C ASP A 179 -8.38 0.55 5.02
N HIS A 180 -9.05 0.74 6.17
CA HIS A 180 -8.47 1.31 7.39
C HIS A 180 -7.97 2.76 7.26
N THR A 181 -8.53 3.53 6.33
CA THR A 181 -8.29 4.98 6.30
C THR A 181 -8.97 5.67 7.48
N LEU A 182 -8.20 6.48 8.19
CA LEU A 182 -8.64 7.28 9.33
C LEU A 182 -8.77 8.74 8.89
N THR A 183 -9.80 9.42 9.41
CA THR A 183 -9.93 10.87 9.26
C THR A 183 -9.55 11.55 10.56
N VAL A 184 -8.63 12.52 10.48
CA VAL A 184 -8.21 13.34 11.63
C VAL A 184 -9.33 14.32 12.01
N LYS A 185 -9.84 14.23 13.24
CA LYS A 185 -10.82 15.17 13.83
C LYS A 185 -10.21 15.85 15.05
N GLY A 186 -9.25 16.74 14.81
CA GLY A 186 -8.45 17.37 15.86
C GLY A 186 -7.51 16.37 16.52
N THR A 187 -7.68 16.13 17.82
CA THR A 187 -6.91 15.13 18.58
C THR A 187 -7.48 13.71 18.50
N SER A 188 -8.67 13.55 17.92
CA SER A 188 -9.34 12.26 17.78
C SER A 188 -9.26 11.70 16.35
N LEU A 189 -9.28 10.38 16.23
CA LEU A 189 -9.35 9.67 14.96
C LEU A 189 -10.73 9.07 14.80
N THR A 190 -11.35 9.26 13.63
CA THR A 190 -12.57 8.54 13.26
C THR A 190 -12.23 7.54 12.17
N SER A 191 -12.44 6.25 12.44
CA SER A 191 -12.35 5.19 11.42
C SER A 191 -13.58 5.26 10.52
N LEU A 192 -13.37 5.31 9.21
CA LEU A 192 -14.47 5.31 8.23
C LEU A 192 -15.17 3.95 8.10
N SER A 193 -14.52 2.88 8.58
CA SER A 193 -15.07 1.52 8.49
C SER A 193 -16.24 1.24 9.43
N GLY A 194 -16.68 2.22 10.23
CA GLY A 194 -17.75 2.05 11.23
C GLY A 194 -17.38 1.09 12.37
N ARG A 195 -16.25 0.38 12.28
CA ARG A 195 -15.67 -0.38 13.36
C ARG A 195 -15.24 0.63 14.41
N ARG A 196 -16.01 0.71 15.50
CA ARG A 196 -15.59 1.39 16.72
C ARG A 196 -14.33 0.67 17.16
N GLU A 197 -13.18 1.19 16.76
CA GLU A 197 -11.89 0.76 17.26
C GLU A 197 -11.88 1.18 18.73
N GLY A 198 -12.42 0.30 19.58
CA GLY A 198 -12.25 0.31 21.01
C GLY A 198 -10.80 0.04 21.33
N TYR A 199 -9.90 0.92 20.89
CA TYR A 199 -8.63 1.07 21.55
C TYR A 199 -8.98 1.71 22.88
N GLY A 200 -9.14 0.87 23.90
CA GLY A 200 -9.31 1.31 25.27
C GLY A 200 -8.18 2.26 25.61
N MET A 201 -8.46 3.57 25.58
CA MET A 201 -7.99 4.45 26.62
C MET A 201 -8.54 3.83 27.90
N GLY A 202 -7.70 3.05 28.58
CA GLY A 202 -8.05 2.46 29.87
C GLY A 202 -8.49 3.58 30.79
N CYS A 203 -9.78 3.68 31.03
CA CYS A 203 -10.54 4.22 32.16
C CYS A 203 -10.05 5.44 33.00
N THR A 204 -8.95 6.14 32.70
CA THR A 204 -8.46 7.25 33.54
C THR A 204 -8.80 8.64 33.01
N ASP A 205 -9.15 8.80 31.73
CA ASP A 205 -9.30 10.14 31.13
C ASP A 205 -10.72 10.68 31.07
N ARG A 206 -11.66 10.12 31.86
CA ARG A 206 -13.00 10.70 32.00
C ARG A 206 -13.01 12.03 32.79
N MET A 207 -11.86 12.53 33.26
CA MET A 207 -11.77 13.83 33.94
C MET A 207 -10.97 14.92 33.19
N ALA A 208 -10.24 14.61 32.13
CA ALA A 208 -9.42 15.62 31.44
C ALA A 208 -10.15 16.38 30.31
N ALA A 209 -11.29 15.88 29.83
CA ALA A 209 -12.00 16.45 28.68
C ALA A 209 -12.95 17.62 29.00
N VAL A 210 -13.00 18.12 30.25
CA VAL A 210 -13.89 19.24 30.66
C VAL A 210 -13.13 20.58 30.79
N ALA A 211 -11.81 20.63 30.60
CA ALA A 211 -11.02 21.82 30.94
C ALA A 211 -10.52 22.69 29.75
N ILE A 212 -10.87 22.38 28.49
CA ILE A 212 -10.35 23.12 27.31
C ILE A 212 -11.49 23.66 26.42
N GLU A 213 -12.61 24.10 27.01
CA GLU A 213 -13.72 24.70 26.26
C GLU A 213 -14.21 26.03 26.87
N ARG A 214 -13.32 26.79 27.54
CA ARG A 214 -13.70 28.11 28.14
C ARG A 214 -12.65 29.22 28.09
N ARG A 215 -11.68 29.17 27.18
CA ARG A 215 -10.86 30.34 26.85
C ARG A 215 -10.87 30.46 25.33
N ASP A 216 -11.16 31.65 24.82
CA ASP A 216 -11.16 32.06 23.39
C ASP A 216 -12.53 32.44 22.80
N LEU A 217 -13.47 32.90 23.64
CA LEU A 217 -14.51 33.83 23.21
C LEU A 217 -14.41 35.08 24.07
N HIS A 218 -13.43 35.95 23.82
CA HIS A 218 -13.43 37.39 24.16
C HIS A 218 -12.27 38.05 23.39
N VAL A 219 -12.43 38.18 22.07
CA VAL A 219 -11.68 39.17 21.30
C VAL A 219 -12.71 40.16 20.76
N SER A 220 -12.94 41.22 21.55
CA SER A 220 -13.69 42.40 21.13
C SER A 220 -13.04 42.99 19.89
N SER A 221 -13.75 42.92 18.76
CA SER A 221 -13.41 43.67 17.55
C SER A 221 -14.01 45.06 17.70
N THR A 222 -13.25 46.01 18.26
CA THR A 222 -13.60 47.43 18.21
C THR A 222 -13.25 47.93 16.81
N VAL A 223 -14.27 48.03 15.94
CA VAL A 223 -14.14 48.66 14.62
C VAL A 223 -14.31 50.16 14.80
N THR A 224 -13.21 50.90 14.73
CA THR A 224 -13.20 52.37 14.70
C THR A 224 -13.41 52.82 13.25
N LEU A 225 -14.59 53.35 12.94
CA LEU A 225 -14.86 54.02 11.66
C LEU A 225 -14.39 55.47 11.74
N SER A 226 -13.44 55.85 10.88
CA SER A 226 -13.03 57.24 10.68
C SER A 226 -14.04 57.94 9.77
N PRO A 227 -14.52 59.16 10.11
CA PRO A 227 -15.29 59.98 9.19
C PRO A 227 -14.35 60.65 8.19
N THR A 228 -14.56 60.43 6.90
CA THR A 228 -13.98 61.26 5.83
C THR A 228 -14.82 62.52 5.67
N SER A 229 -14.18 63.66 5.92
CA SER A 229 -14.61 65.01 5.52
C SER A 229 -14.28 65.28 4.06
#